data_AF-A0A352KFY4-F1
#
_entry.id   AF-A0A352KFY4-F1
#
_cell.length_a   1.000
_cell.length_b   1.000
_cell.length_c   1.000
_cell.angle_alpha   90.00
_cell.angle_beta   90.00
_cell.angle_gamma   90.00
#
_symmetry.space_group_name_H-M   'P 1'
#
loop_
_entity.id
_entity.type
_entity.pdbx_description
1 polymer ?
#
loop_
_entity_poly.entity_id
_entity_poly.type
_entity_poly.pdbx_seq_one_letter_code
_entity_poly.pdbx_strand_id
1 'polypeptide(L)'
;MVIAVLLVFLFYLFQGPSDRHSANAISYSQFLSETDAGNVRDVTISGDSIVGHLSDGRSFSTLAPNDPALVARLEKSGVNISAAPVDDDGLSFFGLLISWFPMLLLVAVYIFFMRQMQGGSGRAMGFGKS
;
A
#
# COMPACT_ATOMS: atom_id res chain seq x y z
N MET A 1 -23.92 -14.73 13.85
CA MET A 1 -24.48 -13.66 12.99
C MET A 1 -23.99 -12.28 13.41
N VAL A 2 -24.28 -11.81 14.63
CA VAL A 2 -23.86 -10.46 15.10
C VAL A 2 -22.34 -10.24 15.06
N ILE A 3 -21.56 -11.22 15.52
CA ILE A 3 -20.07 -11.13 15.51
C ILE A 3 -19.52 -11.08 14.08
N ALA A 4 -20.13 -11.80 13.14
CA ALA A 4 -19.70 -11.79 11.73
C ALA A 4 -19.99 -10.44 11.07
N VAL A 5 -21.16 -9.86 11.33
CA VAL A 5 -21.52 -8.53 10.80
C VAL A 5 -20.62 -7.43 11.38
N LEU A 6 -20.29 -7.52 12.67
CA LEU A 6 -19.42 -6.56 13.35
C LEU A 6 -17.97 -6.66 12.84
N LEU A 7 -17.48 -7.86 12.55
CA LEU A 7 -16.16 -8.06 11.93
C LEU A 7 -16.11 -7.54 10.48
N VAL A 8 -17.16 -7.73 9.69
CA VAL A 8 -17.25 -7.17 8.32
C VAL A 8 -17.29 -5.65 8.38
N PHE A 9 -18.08 -5.06 9.29
CA PHE A 9 -18.16 -3.61 9.46
C PHE A 9 -16.84 -3.00 9.93
N LEU A 10 -16.16 -3.63 10.91
CA LEU A 10 -14.83 -3.21 11.35
C LEU A 10 -13.82 -3.32 10.21
N PHE A 11 -13.90 -4.37 9.39
CA PHE A 11 -13.04 -4.55 8.23
C PHE A 11 -13.24 -3.46 7.17
N TYR A 12 -14.47 -3.03 6.90
CA TYR A 12 -14.76 -1.87 6.06
C TYR A 12 -14.20 -0.56 6.63
N LEU A 13 -14.14 -0.43 7.96
CA LEU A 13 -13.53 0.72 8.62
C LEU A 13 -11.99 0.74 8.51
N PHE A 14 -11.36 -0.43 8.48
CA PHE A 14 -9.90 -0.61 8.34
C PHE A 14 -9.45 -0.67 6.87
N GLN A 15 -10.35 -0.89 5.91
CA GLN A 15 -10.17 -0.60 4.48
C GLN A 15 -10.39 0.89 4.15
N GLY A 16 -10.23 1.79 5.12
CA GLY A 16 -10.08 3.22 4.84
C GLY A 16 -9.04 3.41 3.73
N PRO A 17 -9.21 4.43 2.86
CA PRO A 17 -8.45 4.59 1.63
C PRO A 17 -6.99 4.35 1.96
N SER A 18 -6.43 3.31 1.32
CA SER A 18 -5.01 3.04 1.39
C SER A 18 -4.33 4.27 0.80
N ASP A 19 -4.02 5.25 1.64
CA ASP A 19 -3.14 6.36 1.33
C ASP A 19 -1.79 5.75 1.09
N ARG A 20 -1.63 5.26 -0.15
CA ARG A 20 -0.37 4.95 -0.78
C ARG A 20 0.43 6.24 -0.68
N HIS A 21 1.25 6.30 0.35
CA HIS A 21 2.31 7.26 0.54
C HIS A 21 1.81 8.71 0.42
N SER A 22 1.63 9.36 1.57
CA SER A 22 1.66 10.81 1.69
C SER A 22 3.05 11.33 1.29
N ALA A 23 3.47 11.10 0.04
CA ALA A 23 4.33 12.02 -0.66
C ALA A 23 3.51 13.32 -0.73
N ASN A 24 4.03 14.39 -0.14
CA ASN A 24 3.33 15.67 -0.19
C ASN A 24 3.16 16.03 -1.65
N ALA A 25 1.92 16.02 -2.12
CA ALA A 25 1.60 16.42 -3.48
C ALA A 25 1.90 17.91 -3.61
N ILE A 26 2.94 18.25 -4.37
CA ILE A 26 3.33 19.62 -4.65
C ILE A 26 3.00 19.94 -6.10
N SER A 27 2.70 21.22 -6.37
CA SER A 27 2.49 21.67 -7.74
C SER A 27 3.80 21.55 -8.54
N TYR A 28 3.68 21.36 -9.86
CA TYR A 28 4.84 21.30 -10.74
C TYR A 28 5.69 22.58 -10.63
N SER A 29 5.05 23.74 -10.51
CA SER A 29 5.76 25.01 -10.32
C SER A 29 6.53 25.08 -9.00
N GLN A 30 5.97 24.54 -7.91
CA GLN A 30 6.68 24.45 -6.64
C GLN A 30 7.88 23.52 -6.75
N PHE A 31 7.72 22.35 -7.38
CA PHE A 31 8.83 21.43 -7.65
C PHE A 31 9.96 22.10 -8.44
N LEU A 32 9.63 22.88 -9.49
CA LEU A 32 10.63 23.64 -10.24
C LEU A 32 11.36 24.68 -9.38
N SER A 33 10.63 25.38 -8.50
CA SER A 33 11.22 26.33 -7.56
C SER A 33 12.17 25.65 -6.57
N GLU A 34 11.81 24.48 -6.05
CA GLU A 34 12.65 23.70 -5.13
C GLU A 34 13.88 23.13 -5.85
N THR A 35 13.73 22.76 -7.12
CA THR A 35 14.83 22.28 -7.98
C THR A 35 15.83 23.40 -8.28
N ASP A 36 15.35 24.60 -8.58
CA ASP A 36 16.20 25.79 -8.77
C ASP A 36 16.88 26.23 -7.48
N ALA A 37 16.21 26.06 -6.34
CA ALA A 37 16.76 26.35 -5.03
C ALA A 37 17.82 25.32 -4.57
N GLY A 38 17.97 24.19 -5.29
CA GLY A 38 18.88 23.10 -4.91
C GLY A 38 18.38 22.30 -3.70
N ASN A 39 17.08 22.37 -3.40
CA ASN A 39 16.46 21.66 -2.29
C ASN A 39 16.04 20.24 -2.67
N VAL A 40 16.16 19.85 -3.94
CA VAL A 40 15.82 18.51 -4.43
C VAL A 40 17.08 17.66 -4.48
N ARG A 41 17.03 16.47 -3.86
CA ARG A 41 18.16 15.53 -3.81
C ARG A 41 18.08 14.50 -4.92
N ASP A 42 16.93 13.86 -5.04
CA ASP A 42 16.69 12.78 -5.99
C ASP A 42 15.27 12.85 -6.52
N VAL A 43 15.12 12.45 -7.78
CA VAL A 43 13.83 12.33 -8.45
C VAL A 43 13.78 11.02 -9.23
N THR A 44 12.62 10.40 -9.19
CA THR A 44 12.25 9.24 -9.98
C THR A 44 11.09 9.64 -10.87
N ILE A 45 11.28 9.50 -12.18
CA ILE A 45 10.27 9.82 -13.19
C ILE A 45 9.64 8.50 -13.64
N SER A 46 8.32 8.42 -13.51
CA SER A 46 7.48 7.26 -13.84
C SER A 46 6.30 7.72 -14.69
N GLY A 47 6.48 7.72 -16.02
CA GLY A 47 5.50 8.30 -16.95
C GLY A 47 5.35 9.80 -16.74
N ASP A 48 4.13 10.26 -16.43
CA ASP A 48 3.84 11.68 -16.11
C ASP A 48 4.03 12.00 -14.61
N SER A 49 4.26 10.98 -13.77
CA SER A 49 4.43 11.14 -12.33
C SER A 49 5.91 11.30 -11.99
N ILE A 50 6.20 12.26 -11.11
CA ILE A 50 7.51 12.48 -10.54
C ILE A 50 7.40 12.32 -9.04
N VAL A 51 8.26 11.50 -8.47
CA VAL A 51 8.40 11.31 -7.03
C VAL A 51 9.84 11.49 -6.63
N GLY A 52 10.09 12.10 -5.48
CA GLY A 52 11.46 12.39 -5.08
C GLY A 52 11.58 12.78 -3.62
N HIS A 53 12.80 13.09 -3.22
CA HIS A 53 13.12 13.55 -1.89
C HIS A 53 13.80 14.90 -1.92
N LEU A 54 13.39 15.76 -0.99
CA LEU A 54 14.07 17.01 -0.70
C LEU A 54 15.34 16.74 0.12
N SER A 55 16.25 17.71 0.15
CA SER A 55 17.48 17.71 0.93
C SER A 55 17.23 17.58 2.44
N ASP A 56 16.03 17.93 2.91
CA ASP A 56 15.58 17.76 4.30
C ASP A 56 15.00 16.35 4.61
N GLY A 57 14.93 15.47 3.61
CA GLY A 57 14.42 14.10 3.74
C GLY A 57 12.91 13.96 3.53
N ARG A 58 12.16 15.04 3.27
CA ARG A 58 10.74 14.96 2.94
C ARG A 58 10.53 14.40 1.54
N SER A 59 9.61 13.45 1.42
CA SER A 59 9.13 12.93 0.14
C SER A 59 8.05 13.82 -0.46
N PHE A 60 8.12 14.02 -1.77
CA PHE A 60 7.13 14.78 -2.54
C PHE A 60 6.71 14.02 -3.80
N SER A 61 5.53 14.35 -4.31
CA SER A 61 5.04 13.88 -5.60
C SER A 61 4.51 15.05 -6.41
N THR A 62 4.72 15.00 -7.72
CA THR A 62 4.16 15.98 -8.65
C THR A 62 3.87 15.33 -10.00
N LEU A 63 3.02 15.97 -10.79
CA LEU A 63 2.69 15.53 -12.14
C LEU A 63 3.30 16.53 -13.12
N ALA A 64 4.13 16.04 -14.04
CA ALA A 64 4.77 16.84 -15.05
C ALA A 64 4.27 16.41 -16.44
N PRO A 65 3.45 17.22 -17.12
CA PRO A 65 3.03 16.92 -18.48
C PRO A 65 4.23 17.11 -19.41
N ASN A 66 4.83 15.99 -19.84
CA ASN A 66 5.90 15.87 -20.84
C ASN A 66 6.71 17.15 -21.11
N ASP A 67 7.61 17.51 -20.18
CA ASP A 67 8.50 18.68 -20.29
C ASP A 67 9.92 18.27 -20.70
N PRO A 68 10.35 18.53 -21.95
CA PRO A 68 11.68 18.18 -22.43
C PRO A 68 12.81 18.97 -21.74
N ALA A 69 12.51 20.16 -21.20
CA ALA A 69 13.50 21.01 -20.54
C ALA A 69 13.78 20.58 -19.10
N LEU A 70 12.93 19.73 -18.52
CA LEU A 70 13.03 19.32 -17.13
C LEU A 70 14.32 18.54 -16.84
N VAL A 71 14.68 17.58 -17.69
CA VAL A 71 15.88 16.74 -17.50
C VAL A 71 17.14 17.60 -17.47
N ALA A 72 17.26 18.53 -18.43
CA ALA A 72 18.40 19.46 -18.49
C ALA A 72 18.46 20.38 -17.26
N ARG A 73 17.32 20.77 -16.72
CA ARG A 73 17.24 21.60 -15.50
C ARG A 73 17.66 20.83 -14.25
N LEU A 74 17.19 19.59 -14.12
CA LEU A 74 17.57 18.69 -13.02
C LEU A 74 19.06 18.37 -13.05
N GLU A 75 19.61 18.11 -14.24
CA GLU A 75 21.04 17.88 -14.45
C GLU A 75 21.86 19.11 -14.05
N LYS A 76 21.42 20.31 -14.46
CA LYS A 76 22.06 21.58 -14.09
C LYS A 76 22.05 21.83 -12.58
N SER A 77 20.98 21.43 -11.89
CA SER A 77 20.88 21.53 -10.43
C SER A 77 21.61 20.40 -9.68
N GLY A 78 22.21 19.44 -10.39
CA GLY A 78 22.93 18.31 -9.77
C GLY A 78 22.03 17.29 -9.08
N VAL A 79 20.74 17.26 -9.45
CA VAL A 79 19.78 16.31 -8.88
C VAL A 79 20.05 14.92 -9.43
N ASN A 80 19.96 13.89 -8.58
CA ASN A 80 20.06 12.52 -9.05
C ASN A 80 18.76 12.08 -9.75
N ILE A 81 18.86 11.82 -11.06
CA ILE A 81 17.70 11.48 -11.90
C ILE A 81 17.64 9.96 -12.07
N SER A 82 16.52 9.37 -11.66
CA SER A 82 16.17 7.97 -11.91
C SER A 82 14.95 7.90 -12.82
N ALA A 83 14.93 6.94 -13.73
CA ALA A 83 13.75 6.64 -14.54
C ALA A 83 13.26 5.24 -14.14
N ALA A 84 12.02 5.15 -13.70
CA ALA A 84 11.37 3.87 -13.44
C ALA A 84 10.28 3.65 -14.50
N PRO A 85 10.01 2.39 -14.89
CA PRO A 85 8.77 2.09 -15.58
C PRO A 85 7.61 2.63 -14.73
N VAL A 86 6.51 3.03 -15.38
CA VAL A 86 5.27 3.36 -14.65
C VAL A 86 4.99 2.14 -13.79
N ASP A 87 5.06 2.32 -12.46
CA ASP A 87 4.66 1.29 -11.53
C ASP A 87 3.16 1.11 -11.75
N ASP A 88 2.80 0.20 -12.65
CA ASP A 88 1.51 -0.49 -12.62
C ASP A 88 1.45 -1.02 -11.20
N ASP A 89 0.69 -0.36 -10.32
CA ASP A 89 0.44 -0.63 -8.91
C ASP A 89 0.55 -2.12 -8.58
N GLY A 90 1.78 -2.59 -8.51
CA GLY A 90 2.08 -3.97 -8.78
C GLY A 90 1.95 -4.65 -7.46
N LEU A 91 0.70 -4.98 -7.11
CA LEU A 91 0.27 -5.75 -5.95
C LEU A 91 1.42 -5.97 -5.00
N SER A 92 1.76 -4.95 -4.20
CA SER A 92 2.90 -5.04 -3.27
C SER A 92 2.75 -6.36 -2.54
N PHE A 93 3.76 -7.24 -2.61
CA PHE A 93 3.70 -8.58 -2.01
C PHE A 93 3.25 -8.50 -0.54
N PHE A 94 3.68 -7.43 0.15
CA PHE A 94 3.24 -7.04 1.48
C PHE A 94 1.75 -6.66 1.57
N GLY A 95 1.23 -5.89 0.61
CA GLY A 95 -0.18 -5.53 0.50
C GLY A 95 -1.08 -6.73 0.19
N LEU A 96 -0.60 -7.70 -0.59
CA LEU A 96 -1.33 -8.95 -0.86
C LEU A 96 -1.40 -9.84 0.40
N LEU A 97 -0.30 -9.95 1.14
CA LEU A 97 -0.27 -10.66 2.42
C LEU A 97 -1.23 -10.03 3.46
N ILE A 98 -1.21 -8.70 3.58
CA ILE A 98 -2.11 -7.95 4.47
C ILE A 98 -3.57 -8.09 4.03
N SER A 99 -3.84 -8.05 2.72
CA SER A 99 -5.19 -8.21 2.16
C SER A 99 -5.78 -9.61 2.41
N TRP A 100 -4.93 -10.66 2.38
CA TRP A 100 -5.37 -12.04 2.62
C TRP A 100 -5.37 -12.46 4.09
N PHE A 101 -4.69 -11.71 4.96
CA PHE A 101 -4.64 -11.95 6.41
C PHE A 101 -6.04 -12.09 7.06
N PRO A 102 -7.03 -11.21 6.79
CA PRO A 102 -8.40 -11.35 7.32
C PRO A 102 -9.06 -12.67 6.91
N MET A 103 -8.92 -13.05 5.63
CA MET A 103 -9.48 -14.31 5.12
C MET A 103 -8.80 -15.52 5.77
N LEU A 104 -7.47 -15.50 5.89
CA LEU A 104 -6.71 -16.56 6.56
C LEU A 104 -7.08 -16.70 8.03
N LEU A 105 -7.32 -15.59 8.73
CA LEU A 105 -7.76 -15.58 10.14
C LEU A 105 -9.15 -16.20 10.29
N LEU A 106 -10.09 -15.87 9.39
CA LEU A 106 -11.42 -16.50 9.37
C LEU A 106 -11.34 -18.01 9.12
N VAL A 107 -10.52 -18.45 8.16
CA VAL A 107 -10.30 -19.87 7.87
C VAL A 107 -9.67 -20.59 9.06
N ALA A 108 -8.67 -19.98 9.72
CA ALA A 108 -8.03 -20.55 10.91
C ALA A 108 -9.02 -20.74 12.07
N VAL A 109 -9.87 -19.73 12.33
CA VAL A 109 -10.92 -19.82 13.36
C VAL A 109 -11.97 -20.88 12.98
N TYR A 110 -12.35 -20.96 11.71
CA TYR A 110 -13.29 -21.97 11.21
C TYR A 110 -12.76 -23.40 11.41
N ILE A 111 -11.50 -23.65 11.06
CA ILE A 111 -10.83 -24.95 11.27
C ILE A 111 -10.73 -25.28 12.77
N PHE A 112 -10.42 -24.29 13.60
CA PHE A 112 -10.35 -24.47 15.06
C PHE A 112 -11.70 -24.97 15.63
N PHE A 113 -12.82 -24.36 15.23
CA PHE A 113 -14.15 -24.81 15.65
C PHE A 113 -14.51 -26.21 15.14
N MET A 114 -14.17 -26.54 13.88
CA MET A 114 -14.40 -27.90 13.35
C MET A 114 -13.61 -28.96 14.12
N ARG A 115 -12.34 -28.67 14.44
CA ARG A 115 -11.50 -29.58 15.23
C ARG A 115 -12.03 -29.75 16.65
N GLN A 116 -12.56 -28.68 17.25
CA GLN A 116 -13.15 -28.73 18.58
C GLN A 116 -14.45 -29.57 18.60
N MET A 117 -15.29 -29.49 17.57
CA MET A 117 -16.53 -30.26 17.48
C MET A 117 -16.29 -31.74 17.17
N GLN A 118 -15.32 -32.10 16.31
CA GLN A 118 -14.98 -33.51 16.05
C GLN A 118 -14.30 -34.20 17.23
N GLY A 119 -13.57 -33.47 18.09
CA GLY A 119 -13.04 -34.00 19.35
C GLY A 119 -14.10 -34.26 20.43
N GLY A 120 -15.30 -33.68 20.30
CA GLY A 120 -16.39 -33.81 21.27
C GLY A 120 -17.49 -34.83 20.89
N SER A 121 -17.66 -35.17 19.61
CA SER A 121 -18.78 -36.02 19.15
C SER A 121 -18.49 -37.52 19.08
N GLY A 122 -17.24 -37.95 19.32
CA GLY A 122 -16.85 -39.37 19.32
C GLY A 122 -17.27 -40.18 20.55
N ARG A 123 -17.95 -39.60 21.54
CA ARG A 123 -18.30 -40.27 22.82
C ARG A 123 -19.79 -40.56 23.04
N ALA A 124 -20.68 -40.28 22.09
CA ALA A 124 -22.13 -40.37 22.32
C ALA A 124 -22.90 -41.34 21.41
N MET A 125 -22.23 -42.18 20.60
CA MET A 125 -22.91 -43.18 19.73
C MET A 125 -22.71 -44.62 20.21
N GLY A 126 -22.68 -44.85 21.53
CA GLY A 126 -22.36 -46.16 22.14
C GLY A 126 -23.34 -46.67 23.20
N PHE A 127 -24.45 -45.98 23.49
CA PHE A 127 -25.42 -46.43 24.48
C PHE A 127 -26.84 -46.36 23.94
N GLY A 128 -27.23 -47.43 23.27
CA GLY A 128 -28.57 -47.64 22.73
C GLY A 128 -28.81 -49.07 22.28
N LYS A 129 -28.22 -50.06 22.98
CA LYS A 129 -28.66 -51.45 22.95
C LYS A 129 -29.26 -51.75 24.32
N SER A 130 -30.59 -51.71 24.40
CA SER A 130 -31.44 -52.47 25.31
C SER A 130 -32.86 -52.37 24.76
#